data_AF-A0A0C3NK42-F1
#
_entry.id   AF-A0A0C3NK42-F1
#
_cell.length_a   1.000
_cell.length_b   1.000
_cell.length_c   1.000
_cell.angle_alpha   90.00
_cell.angle_beta   90.00
_cell.angle_gamma   90.00
#
_symmetry.space_group_name_H-M   'P 1'
#
loop_
_entity.id
_entity.type
_entity.pdbx_description
1 polymer ?
#
loop_
_entity_poly.entity_id
_entity_poly.type
_entity_poly.pdbx_seq_one_letter_code
_entity_poly.pdbx_strand_id
1 'polypeptide(L)'
;MGIKPMTSKVEAAEEVAKSWFQVFQDIKANLAKVHSRQKQQADRCCSSTPSYSIGSPSCKLSEKWIGPYEVLEVLLNALKLKLPCNMRIHPVVNVSWVKPYLG
;
A
#
# COMPACT_ATOMS: atom_id res chain seq x y z
N MET A 1 -12.35 -10.80 -21.09
CA MET A 1 -13.15 -12.03 -21.21
C MET A 1 -14.56 -11.66 -21.63
N GLY A 2 -14.95 -11.91 -22.87
CA GLY A 2 -16.32 -11.64 -23.36
C GLY A 2 -17.18 -12.89 -23.19
N ILE A 3 -18.31 -12.77 -22.49
CA ILE A 3 -19.27 -13.88 -22.35
C ILE A 3 -20.10 -13.93 -23.63
N LYS A 4 -20.05 -15.05 -24.35
CA LYS A 4 -20.87 -15.27 -25.55
C LYS A 4 -22.25 -15.84 -25.17
N PRO A 5 -23.30 -15.53 -25.94
CA PRO A 5 -24.59 -16.16 -25.78
C PRO A 5 -24.52 -17.66 -25.95
N MET A 6 -25.14 -18.39 -25.01
CA MET A 6 -25.34 -19.83 -25.14
C MET A 6 -26.46 -20.06 -26.16
N THR A 7 -26.21 -20.92 -27.14
CA THR A 7 -27.20 -21.26 -28.15
C THR A 7 -28.05 -22.43 -27.67
N SER A 8 -29.35 -22.39 -27.93
CA SER A 8 -30.30 -23.42 -27.51
C SER A 8 -31.23 -23.75 -28.67
N LYS A 9 -31.67 -25.01 -28.79
CA LYS A 9 -32.59 -25.40 -29.87
C LYS A 9 -34.01 -24.82 -29.70
N VAL A 10 -34.32 -24.24 -28.55
CA VAL A 10 -35.64 -23.69 -28.22
C VAL A 10 -35.65 -22.20 -28.54
N GLU A 11 -36.46 -21.78 -29.51
CA GLU A 11 -36.55 -20.40 -29.98
C GLU A 11 -36.87 -19.40 -28.86
N ALA A 12 -37.83 -19.73 -27.99
CA ALA A 12 -38.18 -18.88 -26.85
C ALA A 12 -37.00 -18.66 -25.88
N ALA A 13 -36.13 -19.67 -25.71
CA ALA A 13 -34.95 -19.54 -24.85
C ALA A 13 -33.84 -18.69 -25.50
N GLU A 14 -33.75 -18.66 -26.84
CA GLU A 14 -32.83 -17.77 -27.55
C GLU A 14 -33.26 -16.29 -27.45
N GLU A 15 -34.56 -16.01 -27.57
CA GLU A 15 -35.08 -14.65 -27.43
C GLU A 15 -34.84 -14.10 -26.02
N VAL A 16 -35.07 -14.92 -24.98
CA VAL A 16 -34.74 -14.56 -23.61
C VAL A 16 -33.23 -14.32 -23.49
N ALA A 17 -32.38 -15.21 -24.00
CA ALA A 17 -30.93 -15.00 -23.96
C ALA A 17 -30.53 -13.66 -24.60
N LYS A 18 -30.99 -13.36 -25.81
CA LYS A 18 -30.71 -12.10 -26.53
C LYS A 18 -31.09 -10.87 -25.69
N SER A 19 -32.28 -10.88 -25.09
CA SER A 19 -32.75 -9.78 -24.24
C SER A 19 -31.85 -9.55 -23.02
N TRP A 20 -31.44 -10.63 -22.34
CA TRP A 20 -30.53 -10.56 -21.20
C TRP A 20 -29.14 -10.06 -21.63
N PHE A 21 -28.64 -10.50 -22.78
CA PHE A 21 -27.38 -9.98 -23.33
C PHE A 21 -27.44 -8.48 -23.56
N GLN A 22 -28.53 -7.97 -24.11
CA GLN A 22 -28.70 -6.53 -24.30
C GLN A 22 -28.67 -5.79 -22.96
N VAL A 23 -29.44 -6.26 -21.97
CA VAL A 23 -29.44 -5.69 -20.60
C VAL A 23 -28.04 -5.69 -20.00
N PHE A 24 -27.27 -6.77 -20.15
CA PHE A 24 -25.90 -6.84 -19.66
C PHE A 24 -24.97 -5.84 -20.36
N GLN A 25 -25.09 -5.66 -21.67
CA GLN A 25 -24.30 -4.66 -22.39
C GLN A 25 -24.65 -3.24 -21.94
N ASP A 26 -25.93 -2.96 -21.73
CA ASP A 26 -26.40 -1.66 -21.27
C ASP A 26 -25.90 -1.35 -19.85
N ILE A 27 -25.95 -2.33 -18.94
CA ILE A 27 -25.39 -2.21 -17.59
C ILE A 27 -23.89 -1.89 -17.66
N LYS A 28 -23.15 -2.62 -18.50
CA LYS A 28 -21.69 -2.43 -18.65
C LYS A 28 -21.36 -1.04 -19.19
N ALA A 29 -22.10 -0.58 -20.21
CA ALA A 29 -21.93 0.75 -20.78
C ALA A 29 -22.24 1.85 -19.75
N ASN A 30 -23.33 1.68 -18.98
CA ASN A 30 -23.70 2.61 -17.93
C ASN A 30 -22.68 2.65 -16.79
N LEU A 31 -22.15 1.51 -16.36
CA LEU A 31 -21.09 1.45 -15.36
C LEU A 31 -19.83 2.17 -15.81
N ALA A 32 -19.40 1.96 -17.06
CA ALA A 32 -18.25 2.68 -17.62
C ALA A 32 -18.49 4.20 -17.62
N LYS A 33 -19.68 4.63 -18.05
CA LYS A 33 -20.09 6.04 -18.06
C LYS A 33 -20.13 6.64 -16.64
N VAL A 34 -20.63 5.91 -15.65
CA VAL A 34 -20.65 6.33 -14.25
C VAL A 34 -19.22 6.47 -13.71
N HIS A 35 -18.34 5.50 -13.97
CA HIS A 35 -16.93 5.58 -13.59
C HIS A 35 -16.24 6.82 -14.16
N SER A 36 -16.46 7.12 -15.44
CA SER A 36 -15.88 8.32 -16.07
C SER A 36 -16.41 9.61 -15.43
N ARG A 37 -17.71 9.67 -15.12
CA ARG A 37 -18.33 10.84 -14.46
C ARG A 37 -17.83 11.02 -13.02
N GLN A 38 -17.74 9.93 -12.25
CA GLN A 38 -17.21 9.95 -10.89
C GLN A 38 -15.76 10.45 -10.87
N LYS A 39 -14.92 9.96 -11.80
CA LYS A 39 -13.55 10.43 -11.96
C LYS A 39 -13.52 11.94 -12.25
N GLN A 40 -14.26 12.40 -13.26
CA GLN A 40 -14.32 13.83 -13.61
C GLN A 40 -14.78 14.71 -12.44
N GLN A 41 -15.75 14.23 -11.65
CA GLN A 41 -16.26 14.96 -10.48
C GLN A 41 -15.25 15.02 -9.35
N ALA A 42 -14.55 13.91 -9.07
CA ALA A 42 -13.47 13.89 -8.07
C ALA A 42 -12.32 14.82 -8.51
N ASP A 43 -11.90 14.72 -9.77
CA ASP A 43 -10.83 15.53 -10.36
C ASP A 43 -11.17 17.03 -10.34
N ARG A 44 -12.47 17.41 -10.42
CA ARG A 44 -12.90 18.82 -10.30
C ARG A 44 -12.60 19.43 -8.93
N CYS A 45 -12.62 18.62 -7.87
CA CYS A 45 -12.37 19.06 -6.50
C CYS A 45 -10.90 18.91 -6.07
N CYS A 46 -10.09 18.21 -6.87
CA CYS A 46 -8.67 18.01 -6.61
C CYS A 46 -7.84 19.03 -7.39
N SER A 47 -7.13 19.92 -6.71
CA SER A 47 -6.05 20.68 -7.34
C SER A 47 -4.92 19.74 -7.76
N SER A 48 -4.24 20.05 -8.86
CA SER A 48 -2.99 19.36 -9.21
C SER A 48 -2.05 19.37 -8.00
N THR A 49 -1.49 18.22 -7.65
CA THR A 49 -0.53 18.11 -6.56
C THR A 49 0.61 19.11 -6.82
N PRO A 50 0.87 20.06 -5.91
CA PRO A 50 1.98 20.98 -6.11
C PRO A 50 3.27 20.18 -6.20
N SER A 51 4.14 20.55 -7.13
CA SER A 51 5.48 19.99 -7.21
C SER A 51 6.29 20.53 -6.04
N TYR A 52 6.29 19.80 -4.92
CA TYR A 52 7.24 20.03 -3.85
C TYR A 52 8.35 19.01 -3.97
N SER A 53 9.60 19.48 -3.95
CA SER A 53 10.71 18.60 -3.64
C SER A 53 10.56 18.21 -2.17
N ILE A 54 10.36 16.92 -1.89
CA ILE A 54 10.72 16.38 -0.58
C ILE A 54 12.22 16.57 -0.49
N GLY A 55 12.65 17.69 0.09
CA GLY A 55 14.06 17.91 0.39
C GLY A 55 14.58 16.74 1.22
N SER A 56 15.90 16.55 1.22
CA SER A 56 16.53 15.57 2.10
C SER A 56 16.00 15.74 3.53
N PRO A 57 15.70 14.64 4.25
CA PRO A 57 15.18 14.73 5.61
C PRO A 57 16.09 15.66 6.43
N SER A 58 15.48 16.63 7.12
CA SER A 58 16.25 17.62 7.88
C SER A 58 17.22 16.91 8.83
N CYS A 59 18.44 17.43 9.00
CA CYS A 59 19.45 16.84 9.90
C CYS A 59 18.98 16.71 11.37
N LYS A 60 17.85 17.32 11.73
CA LYS A 60 17.21 17.15 13.04
C LYS A 60 16.52 15.79 13.18
N LEU A 61 16.01 15.23 12.08
CA LEU A 61 15.26 13.97 12.02
C LEU A 61 16.09 12.80 11.49
N SER A 62 17.36 13.03 11.15
CA SER A 62 18.26 11.94 10.77
C SER A 62 18.56 11.05 11.96
N GLU A 63 18.71 9.75 11.70
CA GLU A 63 19.11 8.75 12.70
C GLU A 63 20.42 9.16 13.38
N LYS A 64 20.46 9.05 14.72
CA LYS A 64 21.63 9.37 15.54
C LYS A 64 22.01 8.17 16.38
N TRP A 65 23.31 7.88 16.41
CA TRP A 65 23.89 6.86 17.26
C TRP A 65 24.07 7.44 18.65
N ILE A 66 23.58 6.73 19.66
CA ILE A 66 23.65 7.14 21.07
C ILE A 66 24.57 6.18 21.79
N GLY A 67 25.65 6.72 22.35
CA GLY A 67 26.48 6.07 23.36
C GLY A 67 27.17 4.76 22.95
N PRO A 68 28.32 4.45 23.57
CA PRO A 68 28.78 3.07 23.66
C PRO A 68 27.96 2.34 24.73
N TYR A 69 27.49 1.14 24.40
CA TYR A 69 26.81 0.26 25.35
C TYR A 69 27.51 -1.09 25.39
N GLU A 70 27.64 -1.64 26.60
CA GLU A 70 28.19 -2.99 26.80
C GLU A 70 27.22 -4.04 26.25
N VAL A 71 27.74 -5.03 25.52
CA VAL A 71 26.98 -6.19 25.06
C VAL A 71 26.98 -7.24 26.16
N LEU A 72 25.80 -7.58 26.67
CA LEU A 72 25.63 -8.62 27.69
C LEU A 72 25.49 -10.01 27.07
N GLU A 73 24.80 -10.10 25.92
CA GLU A 73 24.48 -11.37 25.28
C GLU A 73 24.36 -11.19 23.76
N VAL A 74 24.88 -12.15 23.00
CA VAL A 74 24.82 -12.19 21.55
C VAL A 74 23.80 -13.24 21.13
N LEU A 75 22.72 -12.82 20.47
CA LEU A 75 21.72 -13.69 19.85
C LEU A 75 21.99 -13.76 18.34
N LEU A 76 21.24 -14.61 17.63
CA LEU A 76 21.45 -14.85 16.20
C LEU A 76 21.40 -13.55 15.36
N ASN A 77 20.37 -12.72 15.57
CA ASN A 77 20.14 -11.48 14.81
C ASN A 77 19.98 -10.25 15.73
N ALA A 78 20.30 -10.37 17.01
CA ALA A 78 20.09 -9.31 17.99
C ALA A 78 21.16 -9.35 19.10
N LEU A 79 21.36 -8.21 19.75
CA LEU A 79 22.28 -8.04 20.86
C LEU A 79 21.51 -7.53 22.07
N LYS A 80 21.77 -8.12 23.24
CA LYS A 80 21.29 -7.59 24.50
C LYS A 80 22.30 -6.60 25.03
N LEU A 81 21.91 -5.34 25.11
CA LEU A 81 22.73 -4.23 25.56
C LEU A 81 22.45 -3.90 27.03
N LYS A 82 23.49 -3.49 27.75
CA LYS A 82 23.36 -2.90 29.08
C LYS A 82 22.88 -1.45 28.96
N LEU A 83 21.56 -1.30 28.88
CA LEU A 83 20.95 0.02 28.83
C LEU A 83 20.85 0.65 30.23
N PRO A 84 21.04 1.97 30.35
CA PRO A 84 20.71 2.73 31.55
C PRO A 84 19.26 2.50 32.00
N CYS A 85 19.04 2.41 33.31
CA CYS A 85 17.71 2.13 33.88
C CYS A 85 16.67 3.23 33.60
N ASN A 86 17.09 4.43 33.23
CA ASN A 86 16.21 5.52 32.84
C ASN A 86 15.69 5.41 31.39
N MET A 87 16.30 4.56 30.55
CA MET A 87 15.82 4.33 29.19
C MET A 87 14.65 3.34 29.20
N ARG A 88 13.49 3.80 28.71
CA ARG A 88 12.27 2.98 28.60
C ARG A 88 12.23 2.14 27.32
N ILE A 89 13.39 1.65 26.86
CA ILE A 89 13.54 0.87 25.62
C ILE A 89 13.93 -0.56 26.01
N HIS A 90 13.49 -1.54 25.22
CA HIS A 90 13.90 -2.93 25.44
C HIS A 90 15.42 -3.09 25.23
N PRO A 91 16.11 -3.85 26.10
CA PRO A 91 17.57 -4.01 26.02
C PRO A 91 18.03 -4.87 24.84
N VAL A 92 17.14 -5.60 24.18
CA VAL A 92 17.48 -6.45 23.03
C VAL A 92 17.21 -5.67 21.74
N VAL A 93 18.27 -5.45 20.96
CA VAL A 93 18.24 -4.63 19.74
C VAL A 93 18.78 -5.44 18.55
N ASN A 94 18.17 -5.29 17.37
CA ASN A 94 18.66 -5.96 16.16
C ASN A 94 20.05 -5.44 15.77
N VAL A 95 20.91 -6.33 15.25
CA VAL A 95 22.26 -5.99 14.78
C VAL A 95 22.31 -4.87 13.73
N SER A 96 21.24 -4.64 12.96
CA SER A 96 21.15 -3.54 11.99
C SER A 96 21.17 -2.15 12.65
N TRP A 97 20.74 -2.06 13.91
CA TRP A 97 20.65 -0.83 14.69
C TRP A 97 21.80 -0.69 15.70
N VAL A 98 22.90 -1.42 15.49
CA VAL A 98 24.10 -1.34 16.32
C VAL A 98 25.31 -1.09 15.42
N LYS A 99 26.26 -0.29 15.90
CA LYS A 99 27.56 -0.11 15.25
C LYS A 99 28.68 -0.46 16.22
N PRO A 100 29.76 -1.09 15.75
CA PRO A 100 30.94 -1.31 16.58
C PRO A 100 31.53 0.03 16.99
N TYR A 101 31.88 0.16 18.27
CA TYR A 101 32.57 1.32 18.78
C TYR A 101 34.05 1.24 18.41
N LEU A 102 34.49 2.13 17.52
CA LEU A 102 35.90 2.29 17.15
C LEU A 102 36.49 3.32 18.12
N GLY A 103 37.03 2.85 19.24
CA GLY A 103 37.72 3.69 20.23
C GLY A 103 38.95 4.38 19.66
#